data_AF-A0ABD1HAT1-F1
#
_entry.id   AF-A0ABD1HAT1-F1
#
_cell.length_a   1.000
_cell.length_b   1.000
_cell.length_c   1.000
_cell.angle_alpha   90.00
_cell.angle_beta   90.00
_cell.angle_gamma   90.00
#
_symmetry.space_group_name_H-M   'P 1'
#
loop_
_entity.id
_entity.type
_entity.pdbx_description
1 polymer ?
#
loop_
_entity_poly.entity_id
_entity_poly.type
_entity_poly.pdbx_seq_one_letter_code
_entity_poly.pdbx_strand_id
1 'polypeptide(L)'
;MLQQWITESSHFPRLKCLVLRSYQMLWEIPEGIGEIPTLGLIEVDYRNKLLVKSAKKIKEDQESYGYYGLHVRVIHSHEEFT
;
A
#
# COMPACT_ATOMS: atom_id res chain seq x y z
N MET A 1 14.03 4.11 11.38
CA MET A 1 13.86 3.63 9.99
C MET A 1 13.02 2.36 10.03
N LEU A 2 11.90 2.30 9.31
CA LEU A 2 11.00 1.15 9.32
C LEU A 2 11.33 0.23 8.14
N GLN A 3 11.58 -1.05 8.41
CA GLN A 3 11.93 -2.07 7.41
C GLN A 3 10.83 -3.09 7.19
N GLN A 4 10.16 -3.48 8.28
CA GLN A 4 9.05 -4.42 8.27
C GLN A 4 7.85 -3.77 8.93
N TRP A 5 6.68 -4.05 8.37
CA TRP A 5 5.40 -3.77 8.98
C TRP A 5 4.68 -5.11 9.06
N ILE A 6 4.21 -5.49 10.25
CA ILE A 6 3.50 -6.75 10.47
C ILE A 6 2.14 -6.37 11.04
N THR A 7 1.07 -6.79 10.37
CA THR A 7 -0.31 -6.53 10.82
C THR A 7 -1.26 -7.52 10.16
N GLU A 8 -2.45 -7.64 10.75
CA GLU A 8 -3.59 -8.36 10.19
C GLU A 8 -4.68 -7.36 9.77
N SER A 9 -5.61 -7.83 8.93
CA SER A 9 -6.80 -7.07 8.48
C SER A 9 -7.66 -6.60 9.65
N SER A 10 -7.78 -7.45 10.68
CA SER A 10 -8.55 -7.23 11.91
C SER A 10 -8.14 -5.97 12.69
N HIS A 11 -6.87 -5.54 12.55
CA HIS A 11 -6.37 -4.34 13.23
C HIS A 11 -6.91 -3.04 12.62
N PHE A 12 -7.40 -3.08 11.37
CA PHE A 12 -7.89 -1.90 10.66
C PHE A 12 -9.21 -2.17 9.92
N PRO A 13 -10.30 -2.54 10.63
CA PRO A 13 -11.53 -3.06 10.03
C PRO A 13 -12.30 -2.03 9.17
N ARG A 14 -11.90 -0.76 9.20
CA ARG A 14 -12.54 0.35 8.48
C ARG A 14 -11.56 1.18 7.66
N LEU A 15 -10.34 0.68 7.42
CA LEU A 15 -9.35 1.42 6.64
C LEU A 15 -9.88 1.65 5.22
N LYS A 16 -9.86 2.91 4.79
CA LYS A 16 -10.25 3.29 3.42
C LYS A 16 -9.07 3.69 2.55
N CYS A 17 -8.07 4.30 3.16
CA CYS A 17 -6.90 4.83 2.47
C CYS A 17 -5.64 4.47 3.25
N LEU A 18 -4.67 3.87 2.57
CA LEU A 18 -3.31 3.66 3.06
C LEU A 18 -2.38 4.61 2.31
N VAL A 19 -1.61 5.42 3.05
CA VAL A 19 -0.66 6.38 2.47
C VAL A 19 0.72 6.13 3.06
N LEU A 20 1.67 5.68 2.24
CA LEU A 20 3.05 5.38 2.64
C LEU A 20 4.01 6.27 1.84
N ARG A 21 4.33 7.43 2.41
CA ARG A 21 5.26 8.42 1.83
C ARG A 21 6.60 8.36 2.56
N SER A 22 7.70 8.58 1.84
CA SER A 22 9.06 8.68 2.40
C SER A 22 9.59 7.41 3.11
N TYR A 23 8.91 6.27 3.00
CA TYR A 23 9.41 4.99 3.50
C TYR A 23 10.34 4.36 2.46
N GLN A 24 11.62 4.71 2.46
CA GLN A 24 12.58 4.19 1.48
C GLN A 24 12.99 2.72 1.71
N MET A 25 12.81 2.21 2.93
CA MET A 25 13.39 0.92 3.34
C MET A 25 12.36 -0.07 3.88
N LEU A 26 11.07 0.29 3.87
CA LEU A 26 9.98 -0.64 4.15
C LEU A 26 9.88 -1.63 2.98
N TRP A 27 9.93 -2.92 3.27
CA TRP A 27 10.03 -3.95 2.24
C TRP A 27 8.69 -4.23 1.57
N GLU A 28 7.59 -4.26 2.32
CA GLU A 28 6.29 -4.60 1.77
C GLU A 28 5.13 -4.04 2.58
N ILE A 29 3.95 -4.05 1.95
CA ILE A 29 2.66 -3.91 2.59
C ILE A 29 2.19 -5.34 2.92
N PRO A 30 1.80 -5.63 4.17
CA PRO A 30 1.28 -6.95 4.54
C PRO A 30 0.04 -7.32 3.71
N GLU A 31 -0.03 -8.57 3.25
CA GLU A 31 -1.13 -9.06 2.40
C GLU A 31 -2.50 -8.91 3.07
N GLY A 32 -2.57 -9.03 4.40
CA GLY A 32 -3.79 -8.79 5.18
C GLY A 32 -4.39 -7.39 5.00
N ILE A 33 -3.62 -6.39 4.54
CA ILE A 33 -4.19 -5.10 4.16
C ILE A 33 -5.11 -5.23 2.94
N GLY A 34 -4.78 -6.11 2.00
CA GLY A 34 -5.60 -6.44 0.84
C GLY A 34 -6.92 -7.13 1.17
N GLU A 35 -7.05 -7.70 2.37
CA GLU A 35 -8.30 -8.35 2.80
C GLU A 35 -9.31 -7.35 3.37
N ILE A 36 -8.93 -6.09 3.59
CA ILE A 36 -9.82 -5.08 4.19
C ILE A 36 -10.85 -4.63 3.14
N PRO A 37 -12.16 -4.95 3.31
CA PRO A 37 -13.16 -4.70 2.28
C PRO A 37 -13.42 -3.22 2.00
N THR A 38 -13.13 -2.36 2.99
CA THR A 38 -13.32 -0.90 2.88
C THR A 38 -12.17 -0.19 2.20
N LEU A 39 -11.05 -0.88 1.93
CA LEU A 39 -9.85 -0.27 1.38
C LEU A 39 -10.07 0.10 -0.10
N GLY A 40 -10.09 1.41 -0.38
CA GLY A 40 -10.28 1.95 -1.72
C GLY A 40 -9.03 2.56 -2.34
N LEU A 41 -8.01 2.86 -1.54
CA LEU A 41 -6.79 3.51 -2.02
C LEU A 41 -5.54 3.01 -1.28
N ILE A 42 -4.51 2.67 -2.05
CA ILE A 42 -3.12 2.58 -1.60
C ILE A 42 -2.32 3.64 -2.35
N GLU A 43 -1.69 4.56 -1.64
CA GLU A 43 -0.77 5.55 -2.18
C GLU A 43 0.66 5.26 -1.67
N VAL A 44 1.60 5.14 -2.61
CA VAL A 44 3.01 4.85 -2.32
C VAL A 44 3.94 5.78 -3.10
N ASP A 45 5.13 6.01 -2.55
CA ASP A 45 6.19 6.77 -3.19
C ASP A 45 6.91 5.95 -4.28
N TYR A 46 7.10 6.53 -5.47
CA TYR A 46 7.82 5.91 -6.58
C TYR A 46 9.26 5.49 -6.25
N ARG A 47 9.89 6.11 -5.23
CA ARG A 47 11.26 5.82 -4.80
C ARG A 47 11.37 4.43 -4.18
N ASN A 48 10.34 3.95 -3.51
CA ASN A 48 10.33 2.60 -2.97
C ASN A 48 9.66 1.62 -3.96
N LYS A 49 10.49 1.02 -4.81
CA LYS A 49 10.03 0.02 -5.80
C LYS A 49 9.41 -1.23 -5.17
N LEU A 50 9.82 -1.58 -3.95
CA LEU A 50 9.27 -2.73 -3.25
C LEU A 50 7.82 -2.46 -2.81
N LEU A 51 7.54 -1.28 -2.25
CA LEU A 51 6.18 -0.86 -1.93
C LEU A 51 5.31 -0.69 -3.16
N VAL A 52 5.85 -0.16 -4.27
CA VAL A 52 5.13 -0.10 -5.55
C VAL A 52 4.73 -1.50 -6.01
N LYS A 53 5.64 -2.48 -5.92
CA LYS A 53 5.35 -3.87 -6.29
C LYS A 53 4.29 -4.49 -5.38
N SER A 54 4.44 -4.34 -4.07
CA SER A 54 3.51 -4.87 -3.07
C SER A 54 2.10 -4.28 -3.22
N ALA A 55 1.99 -2.96 -3.41
CA ALA A 55 0.70 -2.30 -3.64
C ALA A 55 -0.02 -2.81 -4.90
N LYS A 56 0.73 -3.00 -6.00
CA LYS A 56 0.18 -3.57 -7.24
C LYS A 56 -0.26 -5.01 -7.07
N LYS A 57 0.55 -5.84 -6.39
CA LYS A 57 0.20 -7.23 -6.09
C LYS A 57 -1.11 -7.32 -5.30
N ILE A 58 -1.26 -6.52 -4.24
CA ILE A 58 -2.51 -6.49 -3.45
C ILE A 58 -3.73 -6.16 -4.31
N LYS A 59 -3.57 -5.22 -5.26
CA LYS A 59 -4.64 -4.90 -6.20
C LYS A 59 -4.95 -6.06 -7.14
N GLU A 60 -3.93 -6.67 -7.74
CA GLU A 60 -4.08 -7.83 -8.64
C GLU A 60 -4.76 -9.01 -7.92
N ASP A 61 -4.38 -9.27 -6.66
CA ASP A 61 -4.97 -10.30 -5.83
C ASP A 61 -6.46 -10.00 -5.58
N GLN A 62 -6.83 -8.78 -5.20
CA GLN A 62 -8.24 -8.39 -5.04
C GLN A 62 -9.05 -8.54 -6.33
N GLU A 63 -8.50 -8.12 -7.47
CA GLU A 63 -9.15 -8.21 -8.77
C GLU A 63 -9.32 -9.68 -9.20
N SER A 64 -8.40 -10.57 -8.83
CA SER A 64 -8.52 -12.01 -9.07
C SER A 64 -9.70 -12.65 -8.32
N TYR A 65 -10.10 -12.07 -7.18
CA TYR A 65 -11.29 -12.47 -6.41
C TYR A 65 -12.57 -11.72 -6.82
N GLY A 66 -12.51 -10.86 -7.85
CA GLY A 66 -13.67 -10.10 -8.34
C GLY A 66 -13.93 -8.76 -7.62
N TYR A 67 -12.97 -8.26 -6.84
CA TYR A 67 -13.06 -6.95 -6.18
C TYR A 67 -12.28 -5.89 -6.95
N TYR A 68 -12.98 -4.94 -7.57
CA TYR A 68 -12.38 -3.92 -8.45
C TYR A 68 -12.33 -2.51 -7.83
N GLY A 69 -12.58 -2.39 -6.52
CA GLY A 69 -12.71 -1.09 -5.84
C GLY A 69 -11.39 -0.41 -5.48
N LEU A 70 -10.28 -1.16 -5.46
CA LEU A 70 -8.99 -0.67 -4.99
C LEU A 70 -8.20 0.06 -6.06
N HIS A 71 -7.80 1.28 -5.74
CA HIS A 71 -6.92 2.10 -6.56
C HIS A 71 -5.50 2.11 -5.98
N VAL A 72 -4.50 1.97 -6.85
CA VAL A 72 -3.09 2.14 -6.48
C VAL A 72 -2.57 3.43 -7.13
N ARG A 73 -2.08 4.36 -6.30
CA ARG A 73 -1.49 5.62 -6.74
C ARG A 73 0.00 5.62 -6.42
N VAL A 74 0.82 5.79 -7.45
CA VAL A 74 2.26 5.99 -7.29
C VAL A 74 2.55 7.47 -7.47
N ILE A 75 3.09 8.12 -6.43
CA ILE A 75 3.39 9.55 -6.46
C ILE A 75 4.89 9.78 -6.62
N HIS A 76 5.23 10.89 -7.28
CA HIS A 76 6.56 11.46 -7.23
C HIS A 76 6.62 12.48 -6.12
N SER A 77 7.21 12.14 -4.98
CA SER A 77 7.51 13.13 -3.95
C SER A 77 8.53 14.12 -4.54
N HIS A 78 8.19 15.41 -4.57
CA HIS A 78 9.18 16.46 -4.83
C HIS A 78 10.28 16.36 -3.76
N GLU A 79 11.54 16.27 -4.20
CA GLU A 79 12.65 16.69 -3.35
C GLU A 79 12.47 18.20 -3.14
N GLU A 80 12.05 18.61 -1.94
CA GLU A 80 12.36 19.97 -1.51
C GLU A 80 13.87 20.04 -1.39
N PHE A 81 14.52 20.68 -2.36
CA PHE A 81 15.92 21.08 -2.26
C PHE A 81 16.05 21.91 -0.98
N THR A 82 16.68 21.34 0.05
CA THR A 82 17.11 22.05 1.25
C THR A 82 18.56 22.46 1.10
#